data_AF-A0A9D5XCG9-F1
#
_entry.id   AF-A0A9D5XCG9-F1
#
_cell.length_a   1.000
_cell.length_b   1.000
_cell.length_c   1.000
_cell.angle_alpha   90.00
_cell.angle_beta   90.00
_cell.angle_gamma   90.00
#
_symmetry.space_group_name_H-M   'P 1'
#
loop_
_entity.id
_entity.type
_entity.pdbx_description
1 polymer ?
#
loop_
_entity_poly.entity_id
_entity_poly.type
_entity_poly.pdbx_seq_one_letter_code
_entity_poly.pdbx_strand_id
1 'polypeptide(L)'
;MAPQTAESEEEVGIRLADTWHMICGGLRRDLGAQIFGQWIKPIALSRFDSVSGELHVVLPSEFAANWVRDRYAERLLLAWKSHYAAVKKITFTAKAGSARIAQVKKSNAVPLQESSDAATGKFRLDLDPRMTFDEFIAGHSNVLALNASQRMASAEKPLFSPLYLQSSTGQGKTHLMHAIGHAYRAEFPDARVIYMSAERFMIEFVSAMRRNEAMEFKAALRDADLLMIDDIQFIVGKNSTQEEFLHTVDSLISRGKRVVVAADRPPQALDGVDQRLLSRLSMGLVADIQSAGLELRRDILQHRIASMPHQDVPADVIEFLARTISRNLRELEGGLNKLLAYSQLTGRPITRELAEEQLSDILSACRRRITIDEIQRTVCEYYRLDRNEMSSKRRARAVARPRQVAMYLAKVMTPRSYPEIGRKFGGRDHSTVIHAVKLVEQLRGEDTEMDNDVRMLLRQLES
;
A
#
# COMPACT_ATOMS: atom_id res chain seq x y z
N MET A 1 17.30 -25.74 -53.82
CA MET A 1 16.73 -25.91 -52.46
C MET A 1 17.89 -25.89 -51.48
N ALA A 2 18.20 -24.71 -50.95
CA ALA A 2 19.25 -24.52 -49.96
C ALA A 2 18.70 -24.78 -48.54
N PRO A 3 19.49 -25.36 -47.63
CA PRO A 3 19.03 -25.74 -46.31
C PRO A 3 18.76 -24.49 -45.48
N GLN A 4 17.57 -24.41 -44.87
CA GLN A 4 17.26 -23.41 -43.85
C GLN A 4 18.24 -23.61 -42.69
N THR A 5 19.02 -22.57 -42.44
CA THR A 5 19.96 -22.40 -41.34
C THR A 5 19.27 -22.71 -40.01
N ALA A 6 19.69 -23.80 -39.35
CA ALA A 6 19.43 -23.99 -37.94
C ALA A 6 20.12 -22.85 -37.19
N GLU A 7 19.35 -21.94 -36.61
CA GLU A 7 19.86 -20.92 -35.70
C GLU A 7 20.63 -21.63 -34.58
N SER A 8 21.89 -21.26 -34.38
CA SER A 8 22.72 -21.84 -33.33
C SER A 8 22.08 -21.56 -31.96
N GLU A 9 22.17 -22.50 -31.01
CA GLU A 9 21.60 -22.34 -29.66
C GLU A 9 22.10 -21.06 -28.95
N GLU A 10 23.28 -20.57 -29.32
CA GLU A 10 23.86 -19.31 -28.84
C GLU A 10 23.13 -18.06 -29.36
N GLU A 11 22.73 -18.02 -30.64
CA GLU A 11 21.98 -16.90 -31.21
C GLU A 11 20.57 -16.78 -30.61
N VAL A 12 19.94 -17.92 -30.31
CA VAL A 12 18.64 -17.98 -29.64
C VAL A 12 18.75 -17.47 -28.19
N GLY A 13 19.81 -17.84 -27.48
CA GLY A 13 20.09 -17.36 -26.12
C GLY A 13 20.25 -15.84 -26.02
N ILE A 14 20.99 -15.24 -26.97
CA ILE A 14 21.22 -13.79 -27.01
C ILE A 14 19.90 -13.03 -27.27
N ARG A 15 19.12 -13.46 -28.27
CA ARG A 15 17.81 -12.82 -28.58
C ARG A 15 16.81 -12.93 -27.42
N LEU A 16 16.82 -14.03 -26.66
CA LEU A 16 15.98 -14.19 -25.48
C LEU A 16 16.40 -13.23 -24.35
N ALA A 17 17.71 -13.03 -24.14
CA ALA A 17 18.22 -12.09 -23.14
C ALA A 17 17.86 -10.63 -23.48
N ASP A 18 17.95 -10.23 -24.75
CA ASP A 18 17.56 -8.90 -25.22
C ASP A 18 16.05 -8.69 -25.11
N THR A 19 15.26 -9.70 -25.49
CA THR A 19 13.80 -9.69 -25.35
C THR A 19 13.39 -9.57 -23.87
N TRP A 20 14.08 -10.27 -22.98
CA TRP A 20 13.83 -10.18 -21.54
C TRP A 20 14.13 -8.80 -20.97
N HIS A 21 15.19 -8.12 -21.43
CA HIS A 21 15.47 -6.74 -21.04
C HIS A 21 14.34 -5.79 -21.47
N MET A 22 13.80 -5.94 -22.68
CA MET A 22 12.66 -5.16 -23.16
C MET A 22 11.39 -5.42 -22.33
N ILE A 23 11.08 -6.70 -22.06
CA ILE A 23 9.95 -7.11 -21.23
C ILE A 23 10.08 -6.56 -19.80
N CYS A 24 11.29 -6.58 -19.22
CA CYS A 24 11.58 -6.01 -17.92
C CYS A 24 11.30 -4.50 -17.87
N GLY A 25 11.65 -3.76 -18.93
CA GLY A 25 11.36 -2.33 -19.04
C GLY A 25 9.86 -2.01 -19.11
N GLY A 26 9.08 -2.86 -19.78
CA GLY A 26 7.61 -2.79 -19.78
C GLY A 26 7.02 -3.11 -18.41
N LEU A 27 7.36 -4.27 -17.85
CA LEU A 27 6.84 -4.75 -16.57
C LEU A 27 7.19 -3.84 -15.39
N ARG A 28 8.34 -3.17 -15.42
CA ARG A 28 8.73 -2.19 -14.38
C ARG A 28 7.81 -0.97 -14.35
N ARG A 29 7.35 -0.48 -15.50
CA ARG A 29 6.39 0.63 -15.60
C ARG A 29 4.99 0.21 -15.16
N ASP A 30 4.65 -1.03 -15.46
CA ASP A 30 3.34 -1.64 -15.27
C ASP A 30 3.06 -2.16 -13.85
N LEU A 31 4.07 -2.70 -13.18
CA LEU A 31 3.98 -3.32 -11.85
C LEU A 31 4.51 -2.44 -10.73
N GLY A 32 5.17 -1.34 -11.07
CA GLY A 32 5.88 -0.49 -10.12
C GLY A 32 7.25 -1.05 -9.71
N ALA A 33 8.18 -0.16 -9.36
CA ALA A 33 9.58 -0.49 -9.13
C ALA A 33 9.80 -1.45 -7.95
N GLN A 34 8.95 -1.42 -6.92
CA GLN A 34 9.07 -2.25 -5.72
C GLN A 34 8.71 -3.71 -6.00
N ILE A 35 7.54 -3.97 -6.62
CA ILE A 35 7.10 -5.32 -6.97
C ILE A 35 8.05 -5.91 -8.03
N PHE A 36 8.43 -5.11 -9.03
CA PHE A 36 9.39 -5.52 -10.04
C PHE A 36 10.74 -5.90 -9.40
N GLY A 37 11.28 -5.07 -8.52
CA GLY A 37 12.57 -5.29 -7.88
C GLY A 37 12.60 -6.54 -6.99
N GLN A 38 11.51 -6.82 -6.29
CA GLN A 38 11.44 -7.94 -5.35
C GLN A 38 11.17 -9.30 -6.04
N TRP A 39 10.39 -9.32 -7.12
CA TRP A 39 9.85 -10.58 -7.63
C TRP A 39 10.15 -10.87 -9.10
N ILE A 40 10.31 -9.83 -9.92
CA ILE A 40 10.52 -9.99 -11.37
C ILE A 40 12.00 -9.86 -11.74
N LYS A 41 12.71 -8.90 -11.13
CA LYS A 41 14.17 -8.70 -11.29
C LYS A 41 15.00 -9.96 -10.95
N PRO A 42 14.66 -10.78 -9.94
CA PRO A 42 15.44 -11.98 -9.61
C PRO A 42 15.24 -13.16 -10.58
N ILE A 43 14.39 -13.03 -11.61
CA ILE A 43 14.15 -14.08 -12.60
C ILE A 43 15.34 -14.17 -13.56
N ALA A 44 15.96 -15.34 -13.62
CA ALA A 44 16.99 -15.67 -14.61
C ALA A 44 16.42 -16.60 -15.68
N LEU A 45 16.72 -16.36 -16.95
CA LEU A 45 16.38 -17.30 -18.02
C LEU A 45 17.35 -18.48 -17.99
N SER A 46 16.84 -19.70 -18.07
CA SER A 46 17.66 -20.91 -18.01
C SER A 46 17.74 -21.64 -19.33
N ARG A 47 16.59 -22.04 -19.90
CA ARG A 47 16.56 -22.81 -21.15
C ARG A 47 15.29 -22.47 -21.91
N PHE A 48 15.37 -22.43 -23.23
CA PHE A 48 14.22 -22.39 -24.11
C PHE A 48 14.24 -23.63 -24.98
N ASP A 49 13.14 -24.36 -25.01
CA ASP A 49 12.96 -25.48 -25.93
C ASP A 49 12.22 -25.00 -27.18
N SER A 50 12.94 -24.94 -28.30
CA SER A 50 12.42 -24.46 -29.59
C SER A 50 11.39 -25.38 -30.22
N VAL A 51 11.32 -26.65 -29.80
CA VAL A 51 10.38 -27.65 -30.32
C VAL A 51 9.05 -27.58 -29.57
N SER A 52 9.07 -27.45 -28.24
CA SER A 52 7.85 -27.35 -27.42
C SER A 52 7.36 -25.91 -27.21
N GLY A 53 8.23 -24.90 -27.43
CA GLY A 53 7.95 -23.50 -27.14
C GLY A 53 7.91 -23.20 -25.64
N GLU A 54 8.54 -24.02 -24.81
CA GLU A 54 8.57 -23.87 -23.35
C GLU A 54 9.82 -23.10 -22.89
N LEU A 55 9.60 -22.00 -22.17
CA LEU A 55 10.65 -21.19 -21.57
C LEU A 55 10.81 -21.52 -20.09
N HIS A 56 11.99 -22.01 -19.71
CA HIS A 56 12.36 -22.29 -18.34
C HIS A 56 13.02 -21.08 -17.69
N VAL A 57 12.42 -20.62 -16.59
CA VAL A 57 12.91 -19.51 -15.80
C VAL A 57 13.24 -19.94 -14.38
N VAL A 58 14.35 -19.44 -13.86
CA VAL A 58 14.90 -19.81 -12.56
C VAL A 58 14.76 -18.65 -11.59
N LEU A 59 14.24 -18.94 -10.40
CA LEU A 59 14.10 -18.01 -9.30
C LEU A 59 14.97 -18.40 -8.10
N PRO A 60 15.34 -17.44 -7.23
CA PRO A 60 16.28 -17.68 -6.13
C PRO A 60 15.76 -18.64 -5.06
N SER A 61 14.44 -18.85 -4.97
CA SER A 61 13.82 -19.79 -4.03
C SER A 61 12.59 -20.45 -4.65
N GLU A 62 12.23 -21.63 -4.13
CA GLU A 62 10.99 -22.33 -4.52
C GLU A 62 9.73 -21.51 -4.19
N PHE A 63 9.79 -20.74 -3.09
CA PHE A 63 8.75 -19.78 -2.75
C PHE A 63 8.60 -18.68 -3.81
N ALA A 64 9.71 -18.06 -4.24
CA ALA A 64 9.66 -17.05 -5.29
C ALA A 64 9.13 -17.65 -6.61
N ALA A 65 9.56 -18.87 -6.96
CA ALA A 65 9.09 -19.57 -8.15
C ALA A 65 7.57 -19.83 -8.11
N ASN A 66 7.04 -20.29 -6.98
CA ASN A 66 5.61 -20.53 -6.79
C ASN A 66 4.82 -19.20 -6.80
N TRP A 67 5.31 -18.18 -6.09
CA TRP A 67 4.64 -16.88 -6.01
C TRP A 67 4.54 -16.17 -7.37
N VAL A 68 5.64 -16.19 -8.16
CA VAL A 68 5.65 -15.61 -9.51
C VAL A 68 4.76 -16.43 -10.45
N ARG A 69 4.75 -17.76 -10.33
CA ARG A 69 3.86 -18.63 -11.09
C ARG A 69 2.38 -18.31 -10.82
N ASP A 70 1.99 -18.23 -9.55
CA ASP A 70 0.58 -18.08 -9.17
C ASP A 70 0.01 -16.71 -9.51
N ARG A 71 0.83 -15.65 -9.49
CA ARG A 71 0.36 -14.26 -9.64
C ARG A 71 0.74 -13.59 -10.96
N TYR A 72 1.80 -14.05 -11.63
CA TYR A 72 2.37 -13.36 -12.79
C TYR A 72 2.58 -14.28 -14.01
N ALA A 73 2.26 -15.57 -13.95
CA ALA A 73 2.45 -16.47 -15.08
C ALA A 73 1.71 -16.01 -16.35
N GLU A 74 0.44 -15.63 -16.24
CA GLU A 74 -0.34 -15.17 -17.40
C GLU A 74 0.22 -13.86 -17.98
N ARG A 75 0.62 -12.93 -17.12
CA ARG A 75 1.14 -11.63 -17.54
C ARG A 75 2.54 -11.73 -18.15
N LEU A 76 3.39 -12.58 -17.58
CA LEU A 76 4.69 -12.92 -18.16
C LEU A 76 4.51 -13.62 -19.51
N LEU A 77 3.59 -14.57 -19.61
CA LEU A 77 3.31 -15.28 -20.86
C LEU A 77 2.79 -14.31 -21.95
N LEU A 78 1.91 -13.38 -21.60
CA LEU A 78 1.41 -12.37 -22.53
C LEU A 78 2.52 -11.43 -23.00
N ALA A 79 3.39 -10.98 -22.09
CA ALA A 79 4.54 -10.14 -22.42
C ALA A 79 5.52 -10.88 -23.35
N TRP A 80 5.78 -12.16 -23.07
CA TRP A 80 6.60 -13.00 -23.94
C TRP A 80 5.97 -13.20 -25.31
N LYS A 81 4.68 -13.50 -25.40
CA LYS A 81 3.98 -13.65 -26.69
C LYS A 81 3.97 -12.38 -27.54
N SER A 82 3.93 -11.20 -26.90
CA SER A 82 3.95 -9.91 -27.59
C SER A 82 5.30 -9.59 -28.25
N HIS A 83 6.41 -10.10 -27.70
CA HIS A 83 7.75 -9.80 -28.20
C HIS A 83 8.43 -10.98 -28.90
N TYR A 84 8.02 -12.22 -28.59
CA TYR A 84 8.56 -13.44 -29.17
C TYR A 84 7.49 -14.55 -29.22
N ALA A 85 6.79 -14.64 -30.36
CA ALA A 85 5.63 -15.52 -30.56
C ALA A 85 5.94 -17.03 -30.45
N ALA A 86 7.21 -17.43 -30.43
CA ALA A 86 7.62 -18.82 -30.26
C ALA A 86 7.50 -19.32 -28.80
N VAL A 87 7.36 -18.42 -27.81
CA VAL A 87 7.11 -18.82 -26.41
C VAL A 87 5.62 -19.12 -26.21
N LYS A 88 5.30 -20.40 -26.04
CA LYS A 88 3.94 -20.91 -25.82
C LYS A 88 3.63 -21.15 -24.34
N LYS A 89 4.65 -21.46 -23.54
CA LYS A 89 4.52 -21.78 -22.11
C LYS A 89 5.75 -21.33 -21.32
N ILE A 90 5.57 -20.97 -20.05
CA ILE A 90 6.67 -20.61 -19.14
C ILE A 90 6.64 -21.56 -17.95
N THR A 91 7.78 -22.15 -17.62
CA THR A 91 7.96 -23.04 -16.47
C THR A 91 8.94 -22.42 -15.48
N PHE A 92 8.48 -22.33 -14.23
CA PHE A 92 9.20 -21.67 -13.13
C PHE A 92 9.87 -22.73 -12.25
N THR A 93 11.19 -22.68 -12.15
CA THR A 93 12.00 -23.57 -11.30
C THR A 93 12.81 -22.76 -10.28
N ALA A 94 13.17 -23.38 -9.17
CA ALA A 94 14.08 -22.78 -8.21
C ALA A 94 15.53 -23.13 -8.57
N LYS A 95 16.49 -22.25 -8.23
CA LYS A 95 17.91 -22.58 -8.37
C LYS A 95 18.25 -23.79 -7.49
N ALA A 96 18.58 -24.92 -8.09
CA ALA A 96 19.02 -26.12 -7.37
C ALA A 96 20.33 -25.80 -6.64
N GLY A 97 20.28 -25.70 -5.31
CA GLY A 97 21.46 -25.40 -4.47
C GLY A 97 21.25 -24.44 -3.30
N SER A 98 20.05 -23.86 -3.07
CA SER A 98 19.83 -22.99 -1.88
C SER A 98 19.66 -23.77 -0.56
N ALA A 99 19.80 -25.09 -0.57
CA ALA A 99 19.92 -25.94 0.62
C ALA A 99 21.38 -26.38 0.86
N ARG A 100 22.31 -25.42 0.97
CA ARG A 100 23.58 -25.63 1.69
C ARG A 100 23.92 -24.36 2.45
N ILE A 101 23.68 -24.42 3.76
CA ILE A 101 24.24 -23.52 4.76
C ILE A 101 25.75 -23.46 4.51
N ALA A 102 26.25 -22.27 4.17
CA ALA A 102 27.68 -22.02 4.15
C ALA A 102 28.23 -22.30 5.55
N GLN A 103 28.95 -23.42 5.68
CA GLN A 103 29.84 -23.64 6.81
C GLN A 103 30.86 -22.51 6.82
N VAL A 104 30.60 -21.49 7.65
CA VAL A 104 31.61 -20.52 8.03
C VAL A 104 32.68 -21.30 8.81
N LYS A 105 33.87 -21.37 8.21
CA LYS A 105 35.07 -21.95 8.81
C LYS A 105 35.28 -21.37 10.21
N LYS A 106 35.44 -22.27 11.18
CA LYS A 106 35.95 -21.99 12.52
C LYS A 106 37.25 -21.18 12.40
N SER A 107 37.21 -19.94 12.86
CA SER A 107 38.38 -19.15 13.23
C SER A 107 38.29 -18.92 14.74
N ASN A 108 39.42 -19.16 15.40
CA ASN A 108 39.62 -19.41 16.82
C ASN A 108 38.78 -18.58 17.81
N ALA A 109 38.27 -19.32 18.81
CA ALA A 109 37.60 -18.81 19.98
C ALA A 109 38.56 -18.05 20.90
N VAL A 110 38.08 -16.93 21.43
CA VAL A 110 38.42 -16.46 22.77
C VAL A 110 37.14 -16.60 23.59
N PRO A 111 37.12 -17.36 24.69
CA PRO A 111 35.91 -17.57 25.47
C PRO A 111 35.74 -16.42 26.46
N LEU A 112 34.55 -15.84 26.57
CA LEU A 112 34.05 -15.27 27.82
C LEU A 112 32.53 -15.12 27.79
N GLN A 113 31.93 -16.00 28.61
CA GLN A 113 30.64 -15.92 29.31
C GLN A 113 29.35 -16.05 28.49
N GLU A 114 28.90 -17.30 28.44
CA GLU A 114 27.49 -17.68 28.30
C GLU A 114 26.68 -17.11 29.47
N SER A 115 25.94 -16.02 29.21
CA SER A 115 24.69 -15.77 29.91
C SER A 115 23.58 -16.53 29.17
N SER A 116 22.97 -17.46 29.88
CA SER A 116 21.83 -18.28 29.47
C SER A 116 20.69 -17.42 28.89
N ASP A 117 20.40 -17.58 27.59
CA ASP A 117 19.07 -17.27 27.05
C ASP A 117 18.81 -17.97 25.70
N ALA A 118 19.08 -19.27 25.66
CA ALA A 118 18.88 -20.12 24.48
C ALA A 118 17.41 -20.58 24.29
N ALA A 119 16.42 -19.71 24.53
CA ALA A 119 14.99 -20.04 24.38
C ALA A 119 14.15 -19.11 23.48
N THR A 120 14.72 -18.05 22.87
CA THR A 120 13.96 -17.03 22.11
C THR A 120 14.21 -17.03 20.59
N GLY A 121 14.20 -18.22 19.97
CA GLY A 121 14.69 -18.42 18.59
C GLY A 121 13.70 -18.42 17.41
N LYS A 122 12.40 -18.12 17.57
CA LYS A 122 11.43 -18.11 16.43
C LYS A 122 10.74 -16.76 16.18
N PHE A 123 10.52 -15.94 17.21
CA PHE A 123 9.88 -14.62 17.11
C PHE A 123 10.84 -13.52 17.52
N ARG A 124 11.79 -13.18 16.63
CA ARG A 124 12.64 -11.99 16.86
C ARG A 124 11.76 -10.73 16.77
N LEU A 125 11.82 -9.93 17.83
CA LEU A 125 11.15 -8.65 17.91
C LEU A 125 11.93 -7.61 17.08
N ASP A 126 11.66 -7.56 15.78
CA ASP A 126 12.28 -6.59 14.88
C ASP A 126 11.56 -5.24 14.97
N LEU A 127 11.82 -4.49 16.05
CA LEU A 127 11.33 -3.13 16.20
C LEU A 127 12.31 -2.13 15.56
N ASP A 128 11.83 -1.31 14.63
CA ASP A 128 12.54 -0.13 14.13
C ASP A 128 12.89 0.83 15.31
N PRO A 129 14.17 1.08 15.61
CA PRO A 129 14.60 1.94 16.72
C PRO A 129 14.14 3.39 16.61
N ARG A 130 13.74 3.84 15.41
CA ARG A 130 13.32 5.23 15.15
C ARG A 130 11.84 5.46 15.46
N MET A 131 11.07 4.41 15.70
CA MET A 131 9.63 4.49 15.93
C MET A 131 9.32 4.39 17.43
N THR A 132 9.67 5.43 18.18
CA THR A 132 9.42 5.55 19.63
C THR A 132 8.30 6.54 19.92
N PHE A 133 7.80 6.60 21.16
CA PHE A 133 6.80 7.62 21.53
C PHE A 133 7.34 9.04 21.44
N ASP A 134 8.63 9.24 21.72
CA ASP A 134 9.28 10.55 21.66
C ASP A 134 9.31 11.12 20.24
N GLU A 135 9.46 10.24 19.24
CA GLU A 135 9.44 10.60 17.82
C GLU A 135 8.02 10.74 17.24
N PHE A 136 6.98 10.45 18.02
CA PHE A 136 5.59 10.51 17.56
C PHE A 136 4.95 11.85 17.90
N ILE A 137 4.64 12.65 16.88
CA ILE A 137 4.05 13.99 17.07
C ILE A 137 2.55 13.89 17.35
N ALA A 138 2.15 14.36 18.53
CA ALA A 138 0.78 14.39 18.97
C ALA A 138 0.02 15.59 18.36
N GLY A 139 -1.22 15.35 17.98
CA GLY A 139 -2.18 16.37 17.60
C GLY A 139 -3.61 15.90 17.85
N HIS A 140 -4.58 16.78 17.63
CA HIS A 140 -5.99 16.46 17.90
C HIS A 140 -6.48 15.18 17.20
N SER A 141 -5.95 14.90 16.00
CA SER A 141 -6.35 13.75 15.17
C SER A 141 -5.79 12.40 15.65
N ASN A 142 -4.79 12.37 16.54
CA ASN A 142 -4.10 11.13 16.93
C ASN A 142 -3.87 10.98 18.45
N VAL A 143 -4.24 11.99 19.25
CA VAL A 143 -3.98 12.02 20.70
C VAL A 143 -4.62 10.85 21.47
N LEU A 144 -5.83 10.43 21.10
CA LEU A 144 -6.50 9.31 21.75
C LEU A 144 -5.73 8.00 21.53
N ALA A 145 -5.30 7.75 20.28
CA ALA A 145 -4.51 6.58 19.93
C ALA A 145 -3.15 6.58 20.64
N LEU A 146 -2.46 7.73 20.67
CA LEU A 146 -1.19 7.88 21.39
C LEU A 146 -1.35 7.56 22.89
N ASN A 147 -2.32 8.18 23.56
CA ASN A 147 -2.54 7.97 24.99
C ASN A 147 -2.92 6.51 25.29
N ALA A 148 -3.75 5.90 24.44
CA ALA A 148 -4.10 4.49 24.57
C ALA A 148 -2.88 3.58 24.39
N SER A 149 -2.03 3.86 23.41
CA SER A 149 -0.76 3.16 23.17
C SER A 149 0.19 3.28 24.36
N GLN A 150 0.36 4.47 24.93
CA GLN A 150 1.18 4.68 26.13
C GLN A 150 0.64 3.88 27.32
N ARG A 151 -0.70 3.84 27.51
CA ARG A 151 -1.33 3.03 28.56
C ARG A 151 -1.09 1.53 28.37
N MET A 152 -1.10 1.05 27.12
CA MET A 152 -0.74 -0.34 26.80
C MET A 152 0.73 -0.67 27.05
N ALA A 153 1.62 0.32 27.12
CA ALA A 153 3.04 0.14 27.44
C ALA A 153 3.35 0.29 28.94
N SER A 154 2.54 1.05 29.69
CA SER A 154 2.82 1.44 31.08
C SER A 154 2.83 0.28 32.10
N ALA A 155 3.43 0.48 33.28
CA ALA A 155 3.42 -0.50 34.36
C ALA A 155 1.99 -0.92 34.79
N GLU A 156 1.10 0.08 34.88
CA GLU A 156 -0.29 -0.11 35.28
C GLU A 156 -1.04 -0.93 34.22
N LYS A 157 -1.82 -1.92 34.67
CA LYS A 157 -2.61 -2.73 33.76
C LYS A 157 -3.74 -1.87 33.16
N PRO A 158 -3.86 -1.77 31.83
CA PRO A 158 -4.91 -0.98 31.20
C PRO A 158 -6.29 -1.56 31.51
N LEU A 159 -7.29 -0.69 31.64
CA LEU A 159 -8.70 -1.06 31.83
C LEU A 159 -9.33 -1.66 30.57
N PHE A 160 -8.63 -1.61 29.44
CA PHE A 160 -9.05 -2.14 28.15
C PHE A 160 -8.01 -3.12 27.62
N SER A 161 -8.47 -4.24 27.07
CA SER A 161 -7.68 -5.15 26.24
C SER A 161 -8.68 -5.96 25.40
N PRO A 162 -8.54 -6.00 24.06
CA PRO A 162 -7.43 -5.49 23.27
C PRO A 162 -7.48 -3.98 23.01
N LEU A 163 -6.35 -3.40 22.60
CA LEU A 163 -6.32 -2.10 21.93
C LEU A 163 -6.39 -2.32 20.42
N TYR A 164 -7.38 -1.73 19.76
CA TYR A 164 -7.54 -1.76 18.31
C TYR A 164 -7.21 -0.39 17.72
N LEU A 165 -6.09 -0.29 17.00
CA LEU A 165 -5.67 0.91 16.28
C LEU A 165 -6.22 0.89 14.85
N GLN A 166 -7.02 1.89 14.49
CA GLN A 166 -7.55 2.02 13.15
C GLN A 166 -7.10 3.32 12.49
N SER A 167 -6.80 3.27 11.20
CA SER A 167 -6.51 4.46 10.40
C SER A 167 -6.42 4.10 8.92
N SER A 168 -6.54 5.09 8.05
CA SER A 168 -6.05 4.93 6.67
C SER A 168 -4.54 4.66 6.62
N THR A 169 -4.01 4.20 5.49
CA THR A 169 -2.58 3.93 5.33
C THR A 169 -1.73 5.18 5.60
N GLY A 170 -0.60 5.00 6.29
CA GLY A 170 0.37 6.07 6.50
C GLY A 170 -0.04 7.18 7.47
N GLN A 171 -0.89 6.88 8.47
CA GLN A 171 -1.24 7.82 9.55
C GLN A 171 -0.51 7.57 10.88
N GLY A 172 0.37 6.55 10.94
CA GLY A 172 1.20 6.28 12.13
C GLY A 172 0.86 5.04 12.95
N LYS A 173 -0.03 4.14 12.48
CA LYS A 173 -0.33 2.86 13.18
C LYS A 173 0.93 2.05 13.49
N THR A 174 1.72 1.75 12.48
CA THR A 174 2.97 0.99 12.64
C THR A 174 3.95 1.70 13.57
N HIS A 175 4.02 3.04 13.54
CA HIS A 175 4.85 3.80 14.48
C HIS A 175 4.40 3.56 15.92
N LEU A 176 3.10 3.70 16.21
CA LEU A 176 2.56 3.44 17.55
C LEU A 176 2.78 1.98 17.98
N MET A 177 2.61 1.01 17.08
CA MET A 177 2.88 -0.42 17.36
C MET A 177 4.33 -0.64 17.81
N HIS A 178 5.29 -0.04 17.10
CA HIS A 178 6.70 -0.12 17.46
C HIS A 178 6.99 0.61 18.78
N ALA A 179 6.41 1.79 18.98
CA ALA A 179 6.58 2.58 20.19
C ALA A 179 6.07 1.86 21.44
N ILE A 180 4.92 1.19 21.35
CA ILE A 180 4.40 0.32 22.42
C ILE A 180 5.42 -0.77 22.74
N GLY A 181 5.95 -1.46 21.73
CA GLY A 181 6.92 -2.53 21.92
C GLY A 181 8.20 -2.07 22.62
N HIS A 182 8.75 -0.92 22.22
CA HIS A 182 9.94 -0.33 22.84
C HIS A 182 9.69 0.04 24.29
N ALA A 183 8.62 0.81 24.55
CA ALA A 183 8.29 1.27 25.90
C ALA A 183 7.92 0.12 26.84
N TYR A 184 7.16 -0.87 26.36
CA TYR A 184 6.79 -2.04 27.17
C TYR A 184 8.01 -2.89 27.52
N ARG A 185 8.97 -3.05 26.60
CA ARG A 185 10.20 -3.78 26.88
C ARG A 185 11.12 -3.02 27.85
N ALA A 186 11.13 -1.70 27.78
CA ALA A 186 11.88 -0.89 28.74
C ALA A 186 11.30 -1.02 30.16
N GLU A 187 9.98 -1.05 30.28
CA GLU A 187 9.28 -1.22 31.56
C GLU A 187 9.33 -2.66 32.09
N PHE A 188 9.24 -3.65 31.19
CA PHE A 188 9.24 -5.07 31.52
C PHE A 188 10.34 -5.82 30.73
N PRO A 189 11.61 -5.78 31.18
CA PRO A 189 12.75 -6.36 30.44
C PRO A 189 12.64 -7.87 30.18
N ASP A 190 12.04 -8.61 31.12
CA ASP A 190 11.88 -10.07 31.04
C ASP A 190 10.59 -10.50 30.33
N ALA A 191 9.74 -9.56 29.92
CA ALA A 191 8.45 -9.89 29.33
C ALA A 191 8.58 -10.38 27.88
N ARG A 192 7.76 -11.37 27.54
CA ARG A 192 7.70 -11.94 26.20
C ARG A 192 6.83 -11.06 25.30
N VAL A 193 7.48 -10.19 24.53
CA VAL A 193 6.82 -9.36 23.52
C VAL A 193 6.85 -10.05 22.16
N ILE A 194 5.73 -10.05 21.44
CA ILE A 194 5.64 -10.56 20.07
C ILE A 194 5.02 -9.49 19.18
N TYR A 195 5.71 -9.17 18.08
CA TYR A 195 5.25 -8.27 17.03
C TYR A 195 5.35 -8.94 15.66
N MET A 196 4.27 -8.89 14.88
CA MET A 196 4.26 -9.36 13.49
C MET A 196 3.09 -8.75 12.71
N SER A 197 3.17 -8.78 11.38
CA SER A 197 1.99 -8.54 10.53
C SER A 197 1.07 -9.76 10.52
N ALA A 198 -0.21 -9.55 10.23
CA ALA A 198 -1.18 -10.63 10.10
C ALA A 198 -0.85 -11.56 8.90
N GLU A 199 -0.21 -11.03 7.86
CA GLU A 199 0.34 -11.83 6.76
C GLU A 199 1.44 -12.77 7.26
N ARG A 200 2.38 -12.28 8.08
CA ARG A 200 3.44 -13.09 8.67
C ARG A 200 2.86 -14.17 9.59
N PHE A 201 1.89 -13.82 10.44
CA PHE A 201 1.15 -14.78 11.26
C PHE A 201 0.56 -15.91 10.40
N MET A 202 -0.12 -15.57 9.30
CA MET A 202 -0.70 -16.55 8.39
C MET A 202 0.38 -17.47 7.77
N ILE A 203 1.47 -16.89 7.25
CA ILE A 203 2.55 -17.65 6.61
C ILE A 203 3.20 -18.61 7.62
N GLU A 204 3.53 -18.14 8.81
CA GLU A 204 4.15 -18.95 9.85
C GLU A 204 3.20 -20.04 10.37
N PHE A 205 1.91 -19.73 10.54
CA PHE A 205 0.91 -20.71 10.93
C PHE A 205 0.76 -21.83 9.89
N VAL A 206 0.64 -21.50 8.61
CA VAL A 206 0.57 -22.49 7.53
C VAL A 206 1.86 -23.31 7.45
N SER A 207 3.02 -22.68 7.65
CA SER A 207 4.31 -23.38 7.67
C SER A 207 4.39 -24.38 8.83
N ALA A 208 3.97 -23.97 10.02
CA ALA A 208 3.93 -24.83 11.21
C ALA A 208 2.97 -26.01 11.02
N MET A 209 1.81 -25.80 10.40
CA MET A 209 0.89 -26.88 10.03
C MET A 209 1.56 -27.90 9.09
N ARG A 210 2.29 -27.43 8.06
CA ARG A 210 3.00 -28.31 7.12
C ARG A 210 4.12 -29.11 7.78
N ARG A 211 4.75 -28.57 8.81
CA ARG A 211 5.84 -29.21 9.57
C ARG A 211 5.35 -30.03 10.77
N ASN A 212 4.03 -30.09 11.00
CA ASN A 212 3.43 -30.69 12.18
C ASN A 212 3.88 -30.04 13.51
N GLU A 213 4.27 -28.76 13.46
CA GLU A 213 4.73 -27.94 14.60
C GLU A 213 3.65 -26.94 15.07
N ALA A 214 2.40 -27.13 14.65
CA ALA A 214 1.31 -26.19 14.92
C ALA A 214 1.09 -25.96 16.43
N MET A 215 1.23 -27.01 17.25
CA MET A 215 1.04 -26.89 18.70
C MET A 215 2.13 -26.01 19.36
N GLU A 216 3.38 -26.16 18.92
CA GLU A 216 4.51 -25.37 19.42
C GLU A 216 4.34 -23.88 19.04
N PHE A 217 3.93 -23.63 17.80
CA PHE A 217 3.62 -22.27 17.32
C PHE A 217 2.52 -21.60 18.16
N LYS A 218 1.43 -22.32 18.44
CA LYS A 218 0.33 -21.84 19.28
C LYS A 218 0.78 -21.56 20.72
N ALA A 219 1.55 -22.48 21.30
CA ALA A 219 2.07 -22.32 22.65
C ALA A 219 2.93 -21.07 22.76
N ALA A 220 3.83 -20.85 21.80
CA ALA A 220 4.72 -19.70 21.78
C ALA A 220 3.99 -18.35 21.67
N LEU A 221 2.88 -18.28 20.92
CA LEU A 221 2.05 -17.07 20.83
C LEU A 221 1.21 -16.83 22.08
N ARG A 222 0.62 -17.89 22.65
CA ARG A 222 -0.23 -17.79 23.86
C ARG A 222 0.54 -17.56 25.15
N ASP A 223 1.87 -17.67 25.08
CA ASP A 223 2.80 -17.36 26.16
C ASP A 223 3.25 -15.89 26.15
N ALA A 224 2.86 -15.10 25.14
CA ALA A 224 3.22 -13.69 25.08
C ALA A 224 2.58 -12.87 26.22
N ASP A 225 3.36 -11.94 26.78
CA ASP A 225 2.87 -10.92 27.70
C ASP A 225 2.21 -9.76 26.96
N LEU A 226 2.76 -9.45 25.77
CA LEU A 226 2.26 -8.46 24.83
C LEU A 226 2.27 -9.05 23.42
N LEU A 227 1.09 -9.20 22.81
CA LEU A 227 0.92 -9.58 21.41
C LEU A 227 0.49 -8.37 20.59
N MET A 228 1.26 -8.06 19.55
CA MET A 228 1.00 -6.96 18.63
C MET A 228 0.90 -7.48 17.19
N ILE A 229 -0.28 -7.34 16.58
CA ILE A 229 -0.53 -7.76 15.19
C ILE A 229 -0.87 -6.55 14.32
N ASP A 230 -0.05 -6.29 13.30
CA ASP A 230 -0.29 -5.22 12.32
C ASP A 230 -1.08 -5.73 11.10
N ASP A 231 -1.81 -4.83 10.44
CA ASP A 231 -2.56 -5.05 9.22
C ASP A 231 -3.49 -6.29 9.20
N ILE A 232 -4.41 -6.39 10.15
CA ILE A 232 -5.35 -7.53 10.27
C ILE A 232 -6.24 -7.74 9.03
N GLN A 233 -6.39 -6.73 8.16
CA GLN A 233 -7.11 -6.88 6.90
C GLN A 233 -6.52 -7.97 5.98
N PHE A 234 -5.26 -8.38 6.18
CA PHE A 234 -4.64 -9.44 5.36
C PHE A 234 -5.14 -10.87 5.66
N ILE A 235 -5.84 -11.10 6.78
CA ILE A 235 -6.43 -12.42 7.08
C ILE A 235 -7.87 -12.58 6.56
N VAL A 236 -8.42 -11.57 5.89
CA VAL A 236 -9.76 -11.62 5.29
C VAL A 236 -9.89 -12.82 4.33
N GLY A 237 -10.97 -13.58 4.47
CA GLY A 237 -11.22 -14.79 3.67
C GLY A 237 -10.32 -16.00 3.99
N LYS A 238 -9.55 -15.96 5.08
CA LYS A 238 -8.68 -17.05 5.55
C LYS A 238 -9.24 -17.69 6.82
N ASN A 239 -10.35 -18.40 6.71
CA ASN A 239 -11.13 -18.92 7.84
C ASN A 239 -10.31 -19.65 8.90
N SER A 240 -9.43 -20.58 8.50
CA SER A 240 -8.59 -21.33 9.46
C SER A 240 -7.59 -20.45 10.21
N THR A 241 -7.07 -19.40 9.57
CA THR A 241 -6.16 -18.43 10.18
C THR A 241 -6.91 -17.50 11.12
N GLN A 242 -8.12 -17.06 10.74
CA GLN A 242 -8.99 -16.24 11.60
C GLN A 242 -9.42 -17.00 12.85
N GLU A 243 -9.77 -18.27 12.72
CA GLU A 243 -10.16 -19.13 13.85
C GLU A 243 -9.00 -19.31 14.83
N GLU A 244 -7.78 -19.59 14.34
CA GLU A 244 -6.63 -19.69 15.23
C GLU A 244 -6.28 -18.36 15.89
N PHE A 245 -6.40 -17.26 15.16
CA PHE A 245 -6.16 -15.93 15.72
C PHE A 245 -7.18 -15.60 16.82
N LEU A 246 -8.46 -15.90 16.61
CA LEU A 246 -9.52 -15.78 17.62
C LEU A 246 -9.16 -16.55 18.89
N HIS A 247 -8.78 -17.83 18.78
CA HIS A 247 -8.41 -18.65 19.93
C HIS A 247 -7.18 -18.11 20.66
N THR A 248 -6.21 -17.55 19.93
CA THR A 248 -5.02 -16.92 20.51
C THR A 248 -5.38 -15.67 21.29
N VAL A 249 -6.20 -14.79 20.71
CA VAL A 249 -6.68 -13.56 21.37
C VAL A 249 -7.48 -13.88 22.63
N ASP A 250 -8.41 -14.84 22.56
CA ASP A 250 -9.22 -15.25 23.71
C ASP A 250 -8.37 -15.82 24.86
N SER A 251 -7.36 -16.63 24.53
CA SER A 251 -6.43 -17.16 25.52
C SER A 251 -5.61 -16.07 26.20
N LEU A 252 -5.19 -15.03 25.47
CA LEU A 252 -4.40 -13.94 26.02
C LEU A 252 -5.25 -12.99 26.87
N ILE A 253 -6.44 -12.63 26.39
CA ILE A 253 -7.37 -11.75 27.12
C ILE A 253 -7.79 -12.40 28.44
N SER A 254 -8.16 -13.70 28.43
CA SER A 254 -8.58 -14.41 29.65
C SER A 254 -7.46 -14.53 30.70
N ARG A 255 -6.19 -14.56 30.27
CA ARG A 255 -5.02 -14.50 31.15
C ARG A 255 -4.63 -13.08 31.55
N GLY A 256 -5.36 -12.07 31.08
CA GLY A 256 -5.10 -10.68 31.36
C GLY A 256 -3.82 -10.14 30.71
N LYS A 257 -3.33 -10.79 29.64
CA LYS A 257 -2.20 -10.33 28.83
C LYS A 257 -2.64 -9.20 27.89
N ARG A 258 -1.66 -8.46 27.36
CA ARG A 258 -1.91 -7.28 26.53
C ARG A 258 -1.96 -7.67 25.06
N VAL A 259 -3.03 -7.24 24.37
CA VAL A 259 -3.20 -7.49 22.94
C VAL A 259 -3.42 -6.16 22.24
N VAL A 260 -2.62 -5.89 21.20
CA VAL A 260 -2.76 -4.72 20.33
C VAL A 260 -2.93 -5.20 18.90
N VAL A 261 -3.94 -4.67 18.21
CA VAL A 261 -4.23 -5.01 16.81
C VAL A 261 -4.34 -3.72 16.02
N ALA A 262 -3.76 -3.69 14.83
CA ALA A 262 -3.87 -2.57 13.92
C ALA A 262 -4.55 -2.98 12.60
N ALA A 263 -5.34 -2.05 12.04
CA ALA A 263 -6.10 -2.27 10.81
C ALA A 263 -6.26 -0.99 9.99
N ASP A 264 -6.59 -1.14 8.71
CA ASP A 264 -6.88 -0.01 7.82
C ASP A 264 -8.29 0.61 8.00
N ARG A 265 -9.16 -0.03 8.80
CA ARG A 265 -10.57 0.33 8.97
C ARG A 265 -11.16 -0.20 10.29
N PRO A 266 -12.34 0.28 10.71
CA PRO A 266 -13.03 -0.23 11.90
C PRO A 266 -13.37 -1.71 11.83
N PRO A 267 -13.50 -2.40 12.99
CA PRO A 267 -13.92 -3.79 13.04
C PRO A 267 -15.21 -4.04 12.25
N GLN A 268 -16.18 -3.14 12.34
CA GLN A 268 -17.48 -3.26 11.66
C GLN A 268 -17.39 -3.17 10.13
N ALA A 269 -16.29 -2.62 9.58
CA ALA A 269 -16.05 -2.46 8.14
C ALA A 269 -15.10 -3.52 7.56
N LEU A 270 -14.64 -4.48 8.37
CA LEU A 270 -13.81 -5.61 7.93
C LEU A 270 -14.67 -6.74 7.39
N ASP A 271 -15.19 -6.57 6.17
CA ASP A 271 -15.95 -7.60 5.47
C ASP A 271 -15.14 -8.88 5.29
N GLY A 272 -15.73 -10.04 5.60
CA GLY A 272 -15.08 -11.35 5.44
C GLY A 272 -14.14 -11.75 6.59
N VAL A 273 -14.24 -11.08 7.74
CA VAL A 273 -13.68 -11.53 9.03
C VAL A 273 -14.79 -12.14 9.89
N ASP A 274 -14.49 -13.22 10.61
CA ASP A 274 -15.43 -13.88 11.55
C ASP A 274 -15.99 -12.87 12.56
N GLN A 275 -17.33 -12.83 12.67
CA GLN A 275 -18.06 -11.91 13.55
C GLN A 275 -17.66 -12.06 15.02
N ARG A 276 -17.28 -13.27 15.45
CA ARG A 276 -16.79 -13.52 16.81
C ARG A 276 -15.48 -12.78 17.04
N LEU A 277 -14.54 -12.85 16.09
CA LEU A 277 -13.27 -12.12 16.17
C LEU A 277 -13.50 -10.62 16.19
N LEU A 278 -14.37 -10.09 15.32
CA LEU A 278 -14.71 -8.66 15.32
C LEU A 278 -15.31 -8.20 16.65
N SER A 279 -16.19 -9.01 17.25
CA SER A 279 -16.76 -8.75 18.58
C SER A 279 -15.66 -8.75 19.65
N ARG A 280 -14.70 -9.68 19.61
CA ARG A 280 -13.57 -9.72 20.55
C ARG A 280 -12.66 -8.51 20.41
N LEU A 281 -12.37 -8.08 19.18
CA LEU A 281 -11.55 -6.90 18.93
C LEU A 281 -12.25 -5.60 19.34
N SER A 282 -13.59 -5.58 19.30
CA SER A 282 -14.39 -4.41 19.67
C SER A 282 -14.67 -4.28 21.17
N MET A 283 -14.42 -5.32 21.99
CA MET A 283 -14.74 -5.29 23.42
C MET A 283 -13.80 -4.40 24.25
N GLY A 284 -12.60 -4.13 23.73
CA GLY A 284 -11.60 -3.30 24.38
C GLY A 284 -11.75 -1.83 23.99
N LEU A 285 -10.65 -1.21 23.56
CA LEU A 285 -10.66 0.17 23.07
C LEU A 285 -10.37 0.22 21.58
N VAL A 286 -11.28 0.80 20.81
CA VAL A 286 -11.07 1.13 19.39
C VAL A 286 -10.61 2.58 19.31
N ALA A 287 -9.34 2.80 18.98
CA ALA A 287 -8.75 4.12 18.86
C ALA A 287 -8.51 4.48 17.38
N ASP A 288 -9.12 5.58 16.96
CA ASP A 288 -9.01 6.11 15.62
C ASP A 288 -7.81 7.06 15.49
N ILE A 289 -7.07 6.91 14.39
CA ILE A 289 -6.04 7.87 13.96
C ILE A 289 -6.55 8.54 12.69
N GLN A 290 -6.98 9.77 12.84
CA GLN A 290 -7.53 10.56 11.75
C GLN A 290 -6.42 11.22 10.93
N SER A 291 -6.78 11.64 9.72
CA SER A 291 -5.88 12.39 8.85
C SER A 291 -5.34 13.63 9.54
N ALA A 292 -4.02 13.81 9.49
CA ALA A 292 -3.37 14.95 10.11
C ALA A 292 -3.81 16.28 9.50
N GLY A 293 -4.20 17.22 10.38
CA GLY A 293 -4.47 18.60 10.02
C GLY A 293 -3.24 19.30 9.42
N LEU A 294 -3.43 20.53 8.93
CA LEU A 294 -2.32 21.33 8.39
C LEU A 294 -1.24 21.58 9.46
N GLU A 295 -1.66 21.96 10.67
CA GLU A 295 -0.77 22.23 11.81
C GLU A 295 0.08 21.01 12.15
N LEU A 296 -0.56 19.87 12.42
CA LEU A 296 0.15 18.63 12.74
C LEU A 296 1.13 18.20 11.62
N ARG A 297 0.78 18.40 10.34
CA ARG A 297 1.69 18.11 9.22
C ARG A 297 2.91 19.02 9.20
N ARG A 298 2.75 20.30 9.55
CA ARG A 298 3.88 21.23 9.70
C ARG A 298 4.77 20.80 10.86
N ASP A 299 4.19 20.46 12.00
CA ASP A 299 4.92 20.05 13.19
C ASP A 299 5.74 18.78 12.92
N ILE A 300 5.16 17.81 12.20
CA ILE A 300 5.85 16.60 11.75
C ILE A 300 7.06 16.95 10.85
N LEU A 301 6.88 17.82 9.86
CA LEU A 301 7.97 18.25 8.98
C LEU A 301 9.08 18.97 9.76
N GLN A 302 8.71 19.88 10.65
CA GLN A 302 9.65 20.64 11.47
C GLN A 302 10.44 19.72 12.40
N HIS A 303 9.76 18.78 13.07
CA HIS A 303 10.41 17.77 13.89
C HIS A 303 11.40 16.94 13.08
N ARG A 304 11.00 16.54 11.86
CA ARG A 304 11.85 15.77 10.97
C ARG A 304 13.09 16.55 10.53
N ILE A 305 12.95 17.84 10.23
CA ILE A 305 14.07 18.73 9.86
C ILE A 305 15.00 18.95 11.06
N ALA A 306 14.46 19.12 12.27
CA ALA A 306 15.26 19.29 13.49
C ALA A 306 16.16 18.08 13.79
N SER A 307 15.75 16.87 13.38
CA SER A 307 16.58 15.66 13.50
C SER A 307 17.73 15.57 12.49
N MET A 308 17.81 16.50 11.52
CA MET A 308 18.78 16.50 10.42
C MET A 308 19.73 17.71 10.54
N PRO A 309 20.98 17.50 10.97
CA PRO A 309 21.93 18.60 11.08
C PRO A 309 22.28 19.19 9.70
N HIS A 310 22.44 20.52 9.66
CA HIS A 310 22.88 21.30 8.49
C HIS A 310 21.92 21.36 7.28
N GLN A 311 20.62 21.16 7.49
CA GLN A 311 19.62 21.42 6.47
C GLN A 311 18.78 22.64 6.81
N ASP A 312 18.81 23.62 5.91
CA ASP A 312 17.95 24.79 5.97
C ASP A 312 16.80 24.61 4.98
N VAL A 313 15.58 24.44 5.51
CA VAL A 313 14.36 24.31 4.73
C VAL A 313 13.51 25.54 5.00
N PRO A 314 13.31 26.42 4.00
CA PRO A 314 12.50 27.61 4.16
C PRO A 314 11.06 27.32 4.62
N ALA A 315 10.50 28.21 5.44
CA ALA A 315 9.17 28.03 6.03
C ALA A 315 8.05 27.96 4.97
N ASP A 316 8.20 28.67 3.85
CA ASP A 316 7.27 28.62 2.71
C ASP A 316 7.29 27.25 2.01
N VAL A 317 8.44 26.57 1.97
CA VAL A 317 8.56 25.20 1.45
C VAL A 317 7.87 24.21 2.40
N ILE A 318 8.05 24.36 3.71
CA ILE A 318 7.35 23.53 4.72
C ILE A 318 5.83 23.72 4.56
N GLU A 319 5.38 24.96 4.46
CA GLU A 319 3.96 25.29 4.27
C GLU A 319 3.43 24.71 2.94
N PHE A 320 4.22 24.79 1.86
CA PHE A 320 3.86 24.22 0.57
C PHE A 320 3.69 22.69 0.63
N LEU A 321 4.64 21.98 1.24
CA LEU A 321 4.58 20.53 1.43
C LEU A 321 3.38 20.15 2.28
N ALA A 322 3.22 20.83 3.43
CA ALA A 322 2.13 20.60 4.36
C ALA A 322 0.77 20.96 3.77
N ARG A 323 0.65 21.87 2.81
CA ARG A 323 -0.64 22.11 2.12
C ARG A 323 -0.92 21.06 1.05
N THR A 324 0.11 20.67 0.30
CA THR A 324 -0.12 19.89 -0.91
C THR A 324 -0.20 18.38 -0.67
N ILE A 325 0.57 17.85 0.30
CA ILE A 325 0.56 16.42 0.65
C ILE A 325 -0.30 16.23 1.90
N SER A 326 -1.57 15.86 1.71
CA SER A 326 -2.58 15.82 2.79
C SER A 326 -3.13 14.47 3.17
N ARG A 327 -2.91 13.46 2.35
CA ARG A 327 -3.57 12.16 2.50
C ARG A 327 -2.75 11.14 3.27
N ASN A 328 -1.42 11.26 3.25
CA ASN A 328 -0.52 10.21 3.71
C ASN A 328 0.76 10.84 4.27
N LEU A 329 1.02 10.65 5.57
CA LEU A 329 2.22 11.20 6.22
C LEU A 329 3.50 10.56 5.70
N ARG A 330 3.45 9.31 5.24
CA ARG A 330 4.59 8.64 4.59
C ARG A 330 4.98 9.32 3.28
N GLU A 331 3.99 9.80 2.52
CA GLU A 331 4.25 10.59 1.30
C GLU A 331 4.77 11.98 1.65
N LEU A 332 4.28 12.59 2.73
CA LEU A 332 4.73 13.90 3.21
C LEU A 332 6.22 13.85 3.58
N GLU A 333 6.60 12.91 4.43
CA GLU A 333 8.00 12.67 4.80
C GLU A 333 8.83 12.21 3.61
N GLY A 334 8.29 11.36 2.74
CA GLY A 334 8.96 10.92 1.52
C GLY A 334 9.26 12.09 0.56
N GLY A 335 8.33 13.04 0.44
CA GLY A 335 8.50 14.27 -0.34
C GLY A 335 9.59 15.17 0.23
N LEU A 336 9.58 15.37 1.56
CA LEU A 336 10.66 16.08 2.25
C LEU A 336 12.01 15.39 2.00
N ASN A 337 12.13 14.09 2.28
CA ASN A 337 13.37 13.34 2.08
C ASN A 337 13.88 13.42 0.63
N LYS A 338 12.98 13.36 -0.36
CA LYS A 338 13.34 13.49 -1.78
C LYS A 338 13.91 14.88 -2.10
N LEU A 339 13.28 15.93 -1.58
CA LEU A 339 13.73 17.31 -1.77
C LEU A 339 15.11 17.55 -1.14
N LEU A 340 15.29 17.08 0.09
CA LEU A 340 16.55 17.15 0.83
C LEU A 340 17.68 16.41 0.11
N ALA A 341 17.42 15.17 -0.31
CA ALA A 341 18.41 14.37 -1.03
C ALA A 341 18.82 15.04 -2.35
N TYR A 342 17.87 15.61 -3.09
CA TYR A 342 18.17 16.32 -4.33
C TYR A 342 19.01 17.57 -4.10
N SER A 343 18.66 18.39 -3.11
CA SER A 343 19.43 19.57 -2.74
C SER A 343 20.87 19.20 -2.36
N GLN A 344 21.05 18.15 -1.55
CA GLN A 344 22.38 17.66 -1.17
C GLN A 344 23.20 17.15 -2.37
N LEU A 345 22.58 16.42 -3.30
CA LEU A 345 23.27 15.84 -4.46
C LEU A 345 23.62 16.88 -5.54
N THR A 346 22.82 17.94 -5.66
CA THR A 346 23.00 18.97 -6.71
C THR A 346 23.64 20.26 -6.21
N GLY A 347 23.74 20.44 -4.89
CA GLY A 347 24.17 21.69 -4.26
C GLY A 347 23.20 22.85 -4.48
N ARG A 348 22.02 22.62 -5.07
CA ARG A 348 21.00 23.66 -5.26
C ARG A 348 20.30 23.95 -3.92
N PRO A 349 20.05 25.21 -3.56
CA PRO A 349 19.31 25.55 -2.35
C PRO A 349 17.88 25.04 -2.44
N ILE A 350 17.29 24.72 -1.29
CA ILE A 350 15.89 24.30 -1.21
C ILE A 350 15.01 25.53 -1.40
N THR A 351 14.27 25.57 -2.51
CA THR A 351 13.29 26.62 -2.78
C THR A 351 11.94 26.01 -3.15
N ARG A 352 10.89 26.83 -3.15
CA ARG A 352 9.56 26.40 -3.57
C ARG A 352 9.54 25.93 -5.01
N GLU A 353 10.24 26.61 -5.91
CA GLU A 353 10.33 26.21 -7.33
C GLU A 353 10.95 24.82 -7.47
N LEU A 354 12.00 24.53 -6.69
CA LEU A 354 12.62 23.22 -6.68
C LEU A 354 11.67 22.13 -6.16
N ALA A 355 10.90 22.44 -5.11
CA ALA A 355 9.89 21.53 -4.58
C ALA A 355 8.80 21.23 -5.61
N GLU A 356 8.31 22.24 -6.33
CA GLU A 356 7.31 22.08 -7.40
C GLU A 356 7.85 21.23 -8.57
N GLU A 357 9.10 21.47 -8.99
CA GLU A 357 9.78 20.72 -10.05
C GLU A 357 9.92 19.23 -9.67
N GLN A 358 10.51 18.95 -8.50
CA GLN A 358 10.92 17.60 -8.09
C GLN A 358 9.77 16.76 -7.55
N LEU A 359 8.71 17.38 -7.05
CA LEU A 359 7.57 16.66 -6.47
C LEU A 359 6.38 16.55 -7.42
N SER A 360 6.48 17.06 -8.64
CA SER A 360 5.44 17.01 -9.68
C SER A 360 4.66 15.69 -9.76
N ASP A 361 5.34 14.54 -9.66
CA ASP A 361 4.70 13.21 -9.64
C ASP A 361 3.82 12.98 -8.40
N ILE A 362 4.34 13.31 -7.20
CA ILE A 362 3.63 13.18 -5.91
C ILE A 362 2.47 14.17 -5.87
N LEU A 363 2.71 15.41 -6.34
CA LEU A 363 1.71 16.46 -6.46
C LEU A 363 0.59 16.05 -7.42
N SER A 364 0.92 15.39 -8.53
CA SER A 364 -0.06 14.87 -9.50
C SER A 364 -0.88 13.71 -8.94
N ALA A 365 -0.29 12.88 -8.08
CA ALA A 365 -1.01 11.82 -7.36
C ALA A 365 -1.90 12.36 -6.22
N CYS A 366 -1.48 13.45 -5.58
CA CYS A 366 -2.22 14.13 -4.51
C CYS A 366 -3.36 15.02 -5.01
N ARG A 367 -3.30 15.52 -6.26
CA ARG A 367 -4.42 16.25 -6.88
C ARG A 367 -5.67 15.38 -6.83
N ARG A 368 -6.71 15.89 -6.17
CA ARG A 368 -8.02 15.23 -6.04
C ARG A 368 -8.49 14.83 -7.44
N ARG A 369 -8.48 13.53 -7.72
CA ARG A 369 -9.11 13.00 -8.95
C ARG A 369 -10.60 13.11 -8.77
N ILE A 370 -11.17 14.16 -9.34
CA ILE A 370 -12.62 14.36 -9.40
C ILE A 370 -13.22 13.12 -10.06
N THR A 371 -14.21 12.53 -9.39
CA THR A 371 -14.91 11.35 -9.93
C THR A 371 -16.14 11.78 -10.74
N ILE A 372 -16.56 10.95 -11.69
CA ILE A 372 -17.82 11.19 -12.44
C ILE A 372 -19.01 11.27 -11.46
N ASP A 373 -18.97 10.50 -10.38
CA ASP A 373 -20.02 10.49 -9.36
C ASP A 373 -20.09 11.83 -8.58
N GLU A 374 -18.94 12.44 -8.23
CA GLU A 374 -18.89 13.78 -7.64
C GLU A 374 -19.36 14.87 -8.61
N ILE A 375 -19.00 14.76 -9.90
CA ILE A 375 -19.46 15.68 -10.95
C ILE A 375 -20.98 15.61 -11.07
N GLN A 376 -21.55 14.40 -11.16
CA GLN A 376 -22.99 14.21 -11.22
C GLN A 376 -23.68 14.84 -10.01
N ARG A 377 -23.16 14.61 -8.79
CA ARG A 377 -23.72 15.19 -7.57
C ARG A 377 -23.71 16.72 -7.61
N THR A 378 -22.56 17.32 -7.92
CA THR A 378 -22.38 18.79 -7.94
C THR A 378 -23.29 19.45 -8.99
N VAL A 379 -23.39 18.85 -10.17
CA VAL A 379 -24.29 19.33 -11.23
C VAL A 379 -25.76 19.17 -10.84
N CYS A 380 -26.13 18.07 -10.18
CA CYS A 380 -27.49 17.86 -9.68
C CYS A 380 -27.86 18.90 -8.61
N GLU A 381 -26.96 19.20 -7.68
CA GLU A 381 -27.17 20.23 -6.65
C GLU A 381 -27.33 21.62 -7.27
N TYR A 382 -26.48 21.98 -8.24
CA TYR A 382 -26.54 23.27 -8.92
C TYR A 382 -27.86 23.48 -9.69
N TYR A 383 -28.25 22.49 -10.50
CA TYR A 383 -29.49 22.55 -11.31
C TYR A 383 -30.74 22.08 -10.57
N ARG A 384 -30.63 21.74 -9.27
CA ARG A 384 -31.72 21.21 -8.43
C ARG A 384 -32.44 20.01 -9.06
N LEU A 385 -31.66 19.04 -9.53
CA LEU A 385 -32.15 17.80 -10.13
C LEU A 385 -31.87 16.59 -9.23
N ASP A 386 -32.73 15.58 -9.33
CA ASP A 386 -32.47 14.27 -8.72
C ASP A 386 -31.36 13.53 -9.48
N ARG A 387 -30.48 12.84 -8.75
CA ARG A 387 -29.35 12.09 -9.34
C ARG A 387 -29.81 11.02 -10.34
N ASN A 388 -30.99 10.43 -10.14
CA ASN A 388 -31.56 9.44 -11.05
C ASN A 388 -31.84 10.03 -12.44
N GLU A 389 -32.07 11.34 -12.54
CA GLU A 389 -32.28 12.02 -13.81
C GLU A 389 -31.00 12.04 -14.68
N MET A 390 -29.80 11.84 -14.11
CA MET A 390 -28.57 11.69 -14.90
C MET A 390 -28.57 10.40 -15.74
N SER A 391 -29.27 9.36 -15.28
CA SER A 391 -29.41 8.07 -15.98
C SER A 391 -30.73 7.93 -16.75
N SER A 392 -31.71 8.81 -16.49
CA SER A 392 -33.04 8.83 -17.11
C SER A 392 -33.02 9.00 -18.63
N LYS A 393 -33.97 8.37 -19.36
CA LYS A 393 -34.13 8.55 -20.82
C LYS A 393 -34.81 9.86 -21.22
N ARG A 394 -35.25 10.68 -20.24
CA ARG A 394 -35.97 11.93 -20.47
C ARG A 394 -35.13 12.93 -21.29
N ARG A 395 -35.77 13.51 -22.31
CA ARG A 395 -35.17 14.46 -23.28
C ARG A 395 -35.55 15.92 -23.07
N ALA A 396 -36.37 16.23 -22.05
CA ALA A 396 -36.75 17.60 -21.72
C ALA A 396 -35.50 18.45 -21.45
N ARG A 397 -35.47 19.69 -21.98
CA ARG A 397 -34.29 20.58 -21.90
C ARG A 397 -33.79 20.76 -20.46
N ALA A 398 -34.70 20.92 -19.50
CA ALA A 398 -34.41 21.07 -18.07
C ALA A 398 -33.61 19.90 -17.46
N VAL A 399 -33.65 18.71 -18.07
CA VAL A 399 -32.89 17.55 -17.62
C VAL A 399 -31.73 17.24 -18.56
N ALA A 400 -31.96 17.36 -19.88
CA ALA A 400 -30.95 17.05 -20.88
C ALA A 400 -29.75 18.02 -20.82
N ARG A 401 -29.98 19.31 -20.57
CA ARG A 401 -28.90 20.32 -20.48
C ARG A 401 -27.96 20.05 -19.30
N PRO A 402 -28.43 19.94 -18.05
CA PRO A 402 -27.56 19.59 -16.92
C PRO A 402 -26.81 18.28 -17.14
N ARG A 403 -27.45 17.28 -17.74
CA ARG A 403 -26.78 16.01 -18.07
C ARG A 403 -25.65 16.18 -19.10
N GLN A 404 -25.86 17.01 -20.12
CA GLN A 404 -24.82 17.34 -21.11
C GLN A 404 -23.65 18.09 -20.46
N VAL A 405 -23.95 19.04 -19.56
CA VAL A 405 -22.92 19.74 -18.76
C VAL A 405 -22.13 18.77 -17.89
N ALA A 406 -22.79 17.83 -17.21
CA ALA A 406 -22.11 16.79 -16.43
C ALA A 406 -21.20 15.89 -17.31
N MET A 407 -21.62 15.53 -18.53
CA MET A 407 -20.80 14.78 -19.48
C MET A 407 -19.59 15.59 -19.95
N TYR A 408 -19.78 16.89 -20.21
CA TYR A 408 -18.71 17.82 -20.56
C TYR A 408 -17.66 17.93 -19.44
N LEU A 409 -18.11 18.21 -18.22
CA LEU A 409 -17.23 18.29 -17.04
C LEU A 409 -16.52 16.96 -16.78
N ALA A 410 -17.23 15.82 -16.93
CA ALA A 410 -16.61 14.50 -16.82
C ALA A 410 -15.49 14.29 -17.85
N LYS A 411 -15.64 14.83 -19.06
CA LYS A 411 -14.62 14.73 -20.09
C LYS A 411 -13.42 15.64 -19.86
N VAL A 412 -13.64 16.84 -19.32
CA VAL A 412 -12.58 17.84 -19.07
C VAL A 412 -11.81 17.54 -17.78
N MET A 413 -12.51 17.13 -16.71
CA MET A 413 -11.93 17.01 -15.37
C MET A 413 -11.49 15.59 -15.00
N THR A 414 -11.75 14.59 -15.86
CA THR A 414 -11.38 13.19 -15.58
C THR A 414 -10.67 12.55 -16.78
N PRO A 415 -9.76 11.57 -16.57
CA PRO A 415 -9.08 10.88 -17.65
C PRO A 415 -9.97 9.83 -18.35
N ARG A 416 -11.29 9.82 -18.11
CA ARG A 416 -12.20 8.78 -18.62
C ARG A 416 -12.47 8.94 -20.11
N SER A 417 -12.57 7.80 -20.79
CA SER A 417 -12.92 7.73 -22.20
C SER A 417 -14.42 7.99 -22.43
N TYR A 418 -14.81 8.43 -23.64
CA TYR A 418 -16.23 8.64 -23.98
C TYR A 418 -17.13 7.42 -23.70
N PRO A 419 -16.72 6.17 -23.97
CA PRO A 419 -17.50 4.99 -23.61
C PRO A 419 -17.66 4.80 -22.10
N GLU A 420 -16.60 5.02 -21.30
CA GLU A 420 -16.68 4.89 -19.84
C GLU A 420 -17.59 5.95 -19.23
N ILE A 421 -17.56 7.18 -19.75
CA ILE A 421 -18.48 8.25 -19.36
C ILE A 421 -19.91 7.82 -19.69
N GLY A 422 -20.18 7.37 -20.92
CA GLY A 422 -21.51 6.92 -21.35
C GLY A 422 -22.11 5.83 -20.45
N ARG A 423 -21.31 4.86 -20.00
CA ARG A 423 -21.73 3.82 -19.04
C ARG A 423 -22.25 4.42 -17.72
N LYS A 424 -21.59 5.45 -17.19
CA LYS A 424 -21.97 6.13 -15.94
C LYS A 424 -23.19 7.03 -16.06
N PHE A 425 -23.66 7.31 -17.27
CA PHE A 425 -24.90 8.05 -17.53
C PHE A 425 -25.95 7.10 -18.14
N GLY A 426 -26.29 6.02 -17.46
CA GLY A 426 -27.38 5.11 -17.87
C GLY A 426 -27.07 4.27 -19.11
N GLY A 427 -25.81 3.89 -19.35
CA GLY A 427 -25.44 2.99 -20.46
C GLY A 427 -25.54 3.64 -21.85
N ARG A 428 -25.28 4.94 -21.95
CA ARG A 428 -25.35 5.68 -23.23
C ARG A 428 -24.17 5.39 -24.14
N ASP A 429 -24.43 5.45 -25.45
CA ASP A 429 -23.39 5.30 -26.46
C ASP A 429 -22.38 6.44 -26.43
N HIS A 430 -21.13 6.12 -26.76
CA HIS A 430 -20.02 7.07 -26.80
C HIS A 430 -20.32 8.28 -27.73
N SER A 431 -21.05 8.08 -28.83
CA SER A 431 -21.48 9.13 -29.76
C SER A 431 -22.38 10.18 -29.09
N THR A 432 -23.23 9.75 -28.15
CA THR A 432 -24.09 10.65 -27.36
C THR A 432 -23.25 11.57 -26.47
N VAL A 433 -22.18 11.04 -25.87
CA VAL A 433 -21.27 11.82 -25.03
C VAL A 433 -20.48 12.82 -25.88
N ILE A 434 -19.99 12.40 -27.05
CA ILE A 434 -19.29 13.29 -27.99
C ILE A 434 -20.19 14.44 -28.42
N HIS A 435 -21.44 14.15 -28.78
CA HIS A 435 -22.41 15.18 -29.16
C HIS A 435 -22.70 16.14 -27.99
N ALA A 436 -22.86 15.61 -26.77
CA ALA A 436 -23.07 16.43 -25.57
C ALA A 436 -21.90 17.39 -25.31
N VAL A 437 -20.66 16.89 -25.42
CA VAL A 437 -19.43 17.68 -25.21
C VAL A 437 -19.34 18.80 -26.24
N LYS A 438 -19.45 18.49 -27.54
CA LYS A 438 -19.40 19.50 -28.62
C LYS A 438 -20.50 20.56 -28.47
N LEU A 439 -21.70 20.14 -28.09
CA LEU A 439 -22.83 21.04 -27.91
C LEU A 439 -22.59 22.01 -26.74
N VAL A 440 -22.05 21.54 -25.62
CA VAL A 440 -21.71 22.42 -24.49
C VAL A 440 -20.57 23.36 -24.87
N GLU A 441 -19.54 22.89 -25.58
CA GLU A 441 -18.45 23.75 -26.07
C GLU A 441 -18.96 24.89 -26.95
N GLN A 442 -19.86 24.59 -27.89
CA GLN A 442 -20.49 25.59 -28.73
C GLN A 442 -21.30 26.61 -27.91
N LEU A 443 -22.13 26.14 -26.99
CA LEU A 443 -22.99 27.01 -26.18
C LEU A 443 -22.21 27.90 -25.23
N ARG A 444 -21.05 27.46 -24.74
CA ARG A 444 -20.18 28.33 -23.94
C ARG A 444 -19.65 29.54 -24.74
N GLY A 445 -19.57 29.44 -26.07
CA GLY A 445 -19.21 30.54 -26.94
C GLY A 445 -20.38 31.46 -27.31
N GLU A 446 -21.60 30.92 -27.36
CA GLU A 446 -22.80 31.62 -27.84
C GLU A 446 -23.68 32.17 -26.69
N ASP A 447 -23.67 31.52 -25.53
CA ASP A 447 -24.56 31.77 -24.40
C ASP A 447 -23.76 32.09 -23.12
N THR A 448 -23.84 33.35 -22.71
CA THR A 448 -23.14 33.86 -21.52
C THR A 448 -23.63 33.23 -20.21
N GLU A 449 -24.89 32.81 -20.13
CA GLU A 449 -25.44 32.15 -18.94
C GLU A 449 -24.85 30.75 -18.80
N MET A 450 -24.77 30.00 -19.91
CA MET A 450 -24.15 28.69 -19.96
C MET A 450 -22.65 28.72 -19.59
N ASP A 451 -21.89 29.71 -20.08
CA ASP A 451 -20.47 29.81 -19.72
C ASP A 451 -20.27 30.15 -18.24
N ASN A 452 -21.14 30.99 -17.67
CA ASN A 452 -21.11 31.29 -16.24
C ASN A 452 -21.43 30.04 -15.39
N ASP A 453 -22.47 29.29 -15.74
CA ASP A 453 -22.82 28.01 -15.08
C ASP A 453 -21.64 27.05 -15.06
N VAL A 454 -21.02 26.82 -16.22
CA VAL A 454 -19.87 25.91 -16.35
C VAL A 454 -18.68 26.40 -15.53
N ARG A 455 -18.39 27.71 -15.52
CA ARG A 455 -17.29 28.27 -14.71
C ARG A 455 -17.55 28.16 -13.21
N MET A 456 -18.78 28.30 -12.75
CA MET A 456 -19.13 28.12 -11.34
C MET A 456 -18.97 26.65 -10.92
N LEU A 457 -19.48 25.72 -11.75
CA LEU A 457 -19.34 24.29 -11.52
C LEU A 457 -17.88 23.84 -11.51
N LEU A 458 -17.05 24.36 -12.43
CA LEU A 458 -15.60 24.09 -12.45
C LEU A 458 -14.94 24.53 -11.14
N ARG A 459 -15.22 25.77 -10.67
CA ARG A 459 -14.67 26.27 -9.41
C ARG A 459 -15.11 25.44 -8.19
N GLN A 460 -16.39 25.03 -8.14
CA GLN A 460 -16.90 24.19 -7.05
C GLN A 460 -16.28 22.77 -7.03
N LEU A 461 -15.92 22.24 -8.20
CA LEU A 461 -15.29 20.93 -8.32
C LEU A 461 -13.78 20.96 -8.03
N GLU A 462 -13.14 22.12 -8.21
CA GLU A 462 -11.71 22.35 -7.91
C GLU A 462 -11.44 22.73 -6.44
N SER A 463 -12.44 23.27 -5.73
CA SER A 463 -12.42 23.46 -4.27
C SER A 463 -12.60 22.14 -3.51
#